data_AF-A0A8J7QUZ3-F1
#
_entry.id   AF-A0A8J7QUZ3-F1
#
_cell.length_a   1.000
_cell.length_b   1.000
_cell.length_c   1.000
_cell.angle_alpha   90.00
_cell.angle_beta   90.00
_cell.angle_gamma   90.00
#
_symmetry.space_group_name_H-M   'P 1'
#
loop_
_entity.id
_entity.type
_entity.pdbx_description
1 polymer ?
#
loop_
_entity_poly.entity_id
_entity_poly.type
_entity_poly.pdbx_seq_one_letter_code
_entity_poly.pdbx_strand_id
1 'polypeptide(L)'
;MTDWEKQLQQLSSRLHYLTDIFPDKHGEDISLLAERLALLKQEHEENPDLDIKSRISSLEDLFFFTECKLEDKLTPMDKVRIVRHPQRICLRDILENVYDDYTEIGGQGEHTNDPAMVIARAYITRHRKGAAYHQPVLVIGHEKGHGEEFRNGGSAKPWGNAKAKHYMGVAETEGIPIHTFVFTPGGYPLEEYPGAAQQIARNIYEMAGLTVPVIAVFSEGGSGGAEAIALADRRLMLSHGYYSVISPEGAAAIEGHLGPDGRAPAELVERCADNLCLTAEDNLGFGYIDGVIQEPILGARPYHFEFFRNLRQELIRATDEVVLRARGFAPMRASSLRRLRDNYQYVLIVRSTADGQIIASSEPVSLIRQTDDTLITRPSITVTTNNDTIGGFGFYDVNPTTNKRNACIIKWNLLDKARLYQPFVRFYYQEEGVTRYVDLLCPTSRTNSVTYTRDNFLEDLKNKLQADTLPKRYLKRVDLYLTCCSEELNVYLSTASQMGGLDQDHEVYNNITGGVGIFASRRTHLYKRMPSDTSLNSDNGLL
;
A
#
# COMPACT_ATOMS: atom_id res chain seq x y z
N MET A 1 20.47 36.96 -27.10
CA MET A 1 19.62 37.72 -26.18
C MET A 1 20.49 38.57 -25.27
N THR A 2 20.21 39.86 -25.19
CA THR A 2 20.79 40.76 -24.19
C THR A 2 20.29 40.41 -22.78
N ASP A 3 20.94 40.92 -21.73
CA ASP A 3 20.63 40.57 -20.34
C ASP A 3 19.19 40.97 -19.93
N TRP A 4 18.77 42.16 -20.36
CA TRP A 4 17.43 42.70 -20.06
C TRP A 4 16.31 41.96 -20.81
N GLU A 5 16.57 41.43 -22.02
CA GLU A 5 15.60 40.59 -22.75
C GLU A 5 15.28 39.31 -21.96
N LYS A 6 16.27 38.73 -21.28
CA LYS A 6 16.06 37.54 -20.44
C LYS A 6 15.20 37.88 -19.22
N GLN A 7 15.42 39.04 -18.60
CA GLN A 7 14.60 39.50 -17.47
C GLN A 7 13.14 39.74 -17.90
N LEU A 8 12.90 40.36 -19.06
CA LEU A 8 11.54 40.52 -19.60
C LEU A 8 10.87 39.18 -19.91
N GLN A 9 11.63 38.21 -20.44
CA GLN A 9 11.11 36.86 -20.66
C GLN A 9 10.76 36.17 -19.34
N GLN A 10 11.57 36.34 -18.29
CA GLN A 10 11.29 35.83 -16.95
C GLN A 10 10.03 36.46 -16.36
N LEU A 11 9.84 37.78 -16.47
CA LEU A 11 8.62 38.46 -16.03
C LEU A 11 7.38 37.97 -16.80
N SER A 12 7.50 37.76 -18.11
CA SER A 12 6.43 37.17 -18.91
C SER A 12 6.09 35.74 -18.48
N SER A 13 7.10 34.94 -18.12
CA SER A 13 6.92 33.58 -17.61
C SER A 13 6.23 33.59 -16.23
N ARG A 14 6.63 34.51 -15.34
CA ARG A 14 5.97 34.71 -14.03
C ARG A 14 4.51 35.13 -14.19
N LEU A 15 4.21 36.02 -15.13
CA LEU A 15 2.82 36.43 -15.40
C LEU A 15 1.97 35.25 -15.90
N HIS A 16 2.52 34.43 -16.80
CA HIS A 16 1.83 33.24 -17.29
C HIS A 16 1.58 32.24 -16.15
N TYR A 17 2.58 32.01 -15.31
CA TYR A 17 2.47 31.18 -14.11
C TYR A 17 1.32 31.65 -13.19
N LEU A 18 1.23 32.96 -12.92
CA LEU A 18 0.15 33.52 -12.09
C LEU A 18 -1.23 33.29 -12.70
N THR A 19 -1.34 33.42 -14.03
CA THR A 19 -2.58 33.18 -14.77
C THR A 19 -3.03 31.73 -14.65
N ASP A 20 -2.09 30.79 -14.71
CA ASP A 20 -2.37 29.36 -14.68
C ASP A 20 -2.78 28.86 -13.27
N ILE A 21 -2.17 29.39 -12.21
CA ILE A 21 -2.50 28.98 -10.83
C ILE A 21 -3.76 29.65 -10.27
N PHE A 22 -4.17 30.80 -10.83
CA PHE A 22 -5.35 31.56 -10.42
C PHE A 22 -6.37 31.72 -11.56
N PRO A 23 -6.94 30.63 -12.11
CA PRO A 23 -7.91 30.71 -13.19
C PRO A 23 -9.15 31.47 -12.70
N ASP A 24 -9.53 32.53 -13.44
CA ASP A 24 -10.67 33.40 -13.16
C ASP A 24 -10.67 34.06 -11.76
N LYS A 25 -9.51 34.11 -11.10
CA LYS A 25 -9.30 34.76 -9.79
C LYS A 25 -8.30 35.91 -9.91
N HIS A 26 -8.39 36.87 -8.99
CA HIS A 26 -7.43 37.99 -8.87
C HIS A 26 -7.20 38.78 -10.17
N GLY A 27 -8.22 38.86 -11.03
CA GLY A 27 -8.10 39.44 -12.37
C GLY A 27 -7.58 40.88 -12.37
N GLU A 28 -7.90 41.70 -11.38
CA GLU A 28 -7.36 43.07 -11.27
C GLU A 28 -5.84 43.10 -11.11
N ASP A 29 -5.30 42.28 -10.20
CA ASP A 29 -3.87 42.23 -9.89
C ASP A 29 -3.07 41.67 -11.09
N ILE A 30 -3.56 40.58 -11.70
CA ILE A 30 -2.92 39.95 -12.87
C ILE A 30 -3.02 40.86 -14.10
N SER A 31 -4.17 41.50 -14.34
CA SER A 31 -4.32 42.43 -15.47
C SER A 31 -3.42 43.65 -15.33
N LEU A 32 -3.25 44.17 -14.12
CA LEU A 32 -2.33 45.27 -13.85
C LEU A 32 -0.89 44.90 -14.23
N LEU A 33 -0.42 43.71 -13.82
CA LEU A 33 0.92 43.23 -14.19
C LEU A 33 1.06 43.06 -15.70
N ALA A 34 0.04 42.51 -16.36
CA ALA A 34 0.01 42.34 -17.81
C ALA A 34 0.08 43.69 -18.56
N GLU A 35 -0.71 44.67 -18.14
CA GLU A 35 -0.70 46.02 -18.72
C GLU A 35 0.66 46.68 -18.52
N ARG A 36 1.23 46.64 -17.32
CA ARG A 36 2.55 47.23 -17.04
C ARG A 36 3.67 46.58 -17.84
N LEU A 37 3.63 45.26 -18.00
CA LEU A 37 4.60 44.53 -18.82
C LEU A 37 4.45 44.90 -20.31
N ALA A 38 3.23 45.04 -20.82
CA ALA A 38 2.96 45.45 -22.19
C ALA A 38 3.41 46.88 -22.47
N LEU A 39 3.08 47.82 -21.55
CA LEU A 39 3.52 49.21 -21.63
C LEU A 39 5.04 49.32 -21.67
N LEU A 40 5.76 48.58 -20.82
CA LEU A 40 7.22 48.60 -20.81
C LEU A 40 7.82 48.11 -22.15
N LYS A 41 7.21 47.09 -22.77
CA LYS A 41 7.64 46.60 -24.09
C LYS A 41 7.43 47.67 -25.16
N GLN A 42 6.28 48.35 -25.15
CA GLN A 42 5.97 49.42 -26.09
C GLN A 42 6.89 50.64 -25.91
N GLU A 43 7.09 51.10 -24.67
CA GLU A 43 7.97 52.26 -24.37
C GLU A 43 9.40 52.03 -24.87
N HIS A 44 9.89 50.79 -24.82
CA HIS A 44 11.19 50.44 -25.35
C HIS A 44 11.26 50.47 -26.88
N GLU A 45 10.22 49.98 -27.57
CA GLU A 45 10.13 50.03 -29.03
C GLU A 45 10.10 51.49 -29.54
N GLU A 46 9.44 52.38 -28.81
CA GLU A 46 9.31 53.80 -29.15
C GLU A 46 10.55 54.64 -28.77
N ASN A 47 11.28 54.25 -27.71
CA ASN A 47 12.45 54.97 -27.24
C ASN A 47 13.63 54.03 -26.89
N PRO A 48 14.56 53.80 -27.83
CA PRO A 48 15.73 52.94 -27.61
C PRO A 48 16.71 53.44 -26.54
N ASP A 49 16.70 54.74 -26.21
CA ASP A 49 17.56 55.36 -25.19
C ASP A 49 16.95 55.29 -23.76
N LEU A 50 15.79 54.66 -23.60
CA LEU A 50 15.13 54.45 -22.31
C LEU A 50 16.05 53.70 -21.33
N ASP A 51 16.11 54.14 -20.08
CA ASP A 51 16.76 53.38 -18.99
C ASP A 51 15.91 52.14 -18.63
N ILE A 52 16.00 51.13 -19.48
CA ILE A 52 15.22 49.90 -19.39
C ILE A 52 15.54 49.11 -18.11
N LYS A 53 16.77 49.22 -17.58
CA LYS A 53 17.19 48.48 -16.38
C LYS A 53 16.44 48.96 -15.15
N SER A 54 16.37 50.28 -14.95
CA SER A 54 15.62 50.87 -13.83
C SER A 54 14.13 50.55 -13.90
N ARG A 55 13.56 50.56 -15.12
CA ARG A 55 12.16 50.20 -15.36
C ARG A 55 11.87 48.72 -15.09
N ILE A 56 12.75 47.83 -15.53
CA ILE A 56 12.63 46.38 -15.23
C ILE A 56 12.71 46.15 -13.73
N SER A 57 13.66 46.76 -13.02
CA SER A 57 13.77 46.62 -11.56
C SER A 57 12.49 47.07 -10.85
N SER A 58 11.92 48.21 -11.25
CA SER A 58 10.66 48.70 -10.69
C SER A 58 9.48 47.75 -10.96
N LEU A 59 9.48 47.10 -12.12
CA LEU A 59 8.47 46.10 -12.48
C LEU A 59 8.68 44.79 -11.71
N GLU A 60 9.93 44.35 -11.52
CA GLU A 60 10.28 43.19 -10.69
C GLU A 60 9.80 43.36 -9.25
N ASP A 61 9.96 44.55 -8.67
CA ASP A 61 9.45 44.90 -7.33
C ASP A 61 7.92 44.84 -7.27
N LEU A 62 7.23 45.34 -8.30
CA LEU A 62 5.77 45.25 -8.39
C LEU A 62 5.28 43.81 -8.51
N PHE A 63 5.96 42.98 -9.31
CA PHE A 63 5.67 41.55 -9.40
C PHE A 63 5.87 40.89 -8.04
N PHE A 64 7.01 41.11 -7.37
CA PHE A 64 7.29 40.54 -6.06
C PHE A 64 6.24 40.94 -5.02
N PHE A 65 5.88 42.22 -4.95
CA PHE A 65 4.82 42.71 -4.06
C PHE A 65 3.48 42.01 -4.32
N THR A 66 3.11 41.86 -5.59
CA THR A 66 1.85 41.23 -5.97
C THR A 66 1.86 39.73 -5.66
N GLU A 67 2.96 39.03 -5.93
CA GLU A 67 3.14 37.62 -5.59
C GLU A 67 3.02 37.38 -4.08
N CYS A 68 3.66 38.21 -3.24
CA CYS A 68 3.48 38.17 -1.77
C CYS A 68 2.02 38.38 -1.35
N LYS A 69 1.33 39.35 -1.96
CA LYS A 69 -0.09 39.62 -1.67
C LYS A 69 -1.00 38.43 -2.04
N LEU A 70 -0.64 37.68 -3.09
CA LEU A 70 -1.39 36.52 -3.56
C LEU A 70 -1.07 35.26 -2.74
N GLU A 71 0.16 35.09 -2.29
CA GLU A 71 0.60 34.02 -1.40
C GLU A 71 -0.27 33.94 -0.13
N ASP A 72 -0.53 35.08 0.51
CA ASP A 72 -1.36 35.17 1.72
C ASP A 72 -2.83 34.76 1.50
N LYS A 73 -3.27 34.65 0.24
CA LYS A 73 -4.65 34.36 -0.15
C LYS A 73 -4.83 32.97 -0.77
N LEU A 74 -3.78 32.15 -0.80
CA LEU A 74 -3.83 30.83 -1.41
C LEU A 74 -4.91 29.95 -0.76
N THR A 75 -5.81 29.43 -1.58
CA THR A 75 -6.72 28.36 -1.15
C THR A 75 -6.03 26.98 -1.25
N PRO A 76 -6.55 25.94 -0.58
CA PRO A 76 -6.10 24.56 -0.77
C PRO A 76 -6.08 24.13 -2.25
N MET A 77 -7.07 24.54 -3.05
CA MET A 77 -7.08 24.22 -4.47
C MET A 77 -6.00 24.99 -5.25
N ASP A 78 -5.68 26.23 -4.86
CA ASP A 78 -4.58 26.98 -5.47
C ASP A 78 -3.23 26.30 -5.14
N LYS A 79 -3.03 25.79 -3.92
CA LYS A 79 -1.88 24.93 -3.58
C LYS A 79 -1.81 23.69 -4.47
N VAL A 80 -2.93 23.00 -4.72
CA VAL A 80 -3.00 21.86 -5.66
C VAL A 80 -2.58 22.27 -7.07
N ARG A 81 -3.03 23.42 -7.58
CA ARG A 81 -2.63 23.95 -8.89
C ARG A 81 -1.14 24.23 -8.95
N ILE A 82 -0.57 24.85 -7.91
CA ILE A 82 0.88 25.07 -7.78
C ILE A 82 1.61 23.71 -7.85
N VAL A 83 1.17 22.69 -7.09
CA VAL A 83 1.80 21.34 -7.06
C VAL A 83 1.83 20.64 -8.43
N ARG A 84 0.79 20.87 -9.23
CA ARG A 84 0.62 20.22 -10.53
C ARG A 84 1.24 21.03 -11.68
N HIS A 85 1.73 22.24 -11.42
CA HIS A 85 2.22 23.13 -12.46
C HIS A 85 3.54 22.61 -13.08
N PRO A 86 3.69 22.58 -14.43
CA PRO A 86 4.91 22.08 -15.09
C PRO A 86 6.20 22.80 -14.72
N GLN A 87 6.12 24.08 -14.36
CA GLN A 87 7.28 24.87 -13.91
C GLN A 87 7.73 24.57 -12.48
N ARG A 88 6.96 23.79 -11.70
CA ARG A 88 7.35 23.41 -10.35
C ARG A 88 8.49 22.40 -10.40
N ILE A 89 9.26 22.34 -9.32
CA ILE A 89 10.32 21.34 -9.16
C ILE A 89 9.81 19.91 -9.35
N CYS A 90 10.66 19.08 -9.94
CA CYS A 90 10.49 17.64 -10.06
C CYS A 90 11.60 16.90 -9.30
N LEU A 91 11.58 15.56 -9.31
CA LEU A 91 12.57 14.77 -8.57
C LEU A 91 13.97 14.91 -9.18
N ARG A 92 14.10 15.05 -10.50
CA ARG A 92 15.37 15.30 -11.17
C ARG A 92 16.00 16.62 -10.74
N ASP A 93 15.22 17.69 -10.61
CA ASP A 93 15.74 18.96 -10.08
C ASP A 93 16.31 18.79 -8.67
N ILE A 94 15.63 17.99 -7.84
CA ILE A 94 16.11 17.66 -6.49
C ILE A 94 17.39 16.83 -6.56
N LEU A 95 17.46 15.80 -7.41
CA LEU A 95 18.66 14.98 -7.58
C LEU A 95 19.88 15.84 -7.98
N GLU A 96 19.69 16.76 -8.91
CA GLU A 96 20.73 17.65 -9.43
C GLU A 96 21.19 18.73 -8.43
N ASN A 97 20.30 19.23 -7.58
CA ASN A 97 20.59 20.38 -6.70
C ASN A 97 20.79 20.01 -5.22
N VAL A 98 20.31 18.85 -4.76
CA VAL A 98 20.37 18.43 -3.34
C VAL A 98 21.50 17.46 -3.08
N TYR A 99 21.86 16.60 -4.04
CA TYR A 99 22.88 15.57 -3.90
C TYR A 99 24.15 15.96 -4.67
N ASP A 100 25.31 15.46 -4.23
CA ASP A 100 26.60 15.84 -4.84
C ASP A 100 26.90 15.06 -6.13
N ASP A 101 26.51 13.79 -6.12
CA ASP A 101 26.61 12.88 -7.26
C ASP A 101 25.47 11.87 -7.15
N TYR A 102 24.90 11.47 -8.28
CA TYR A 102 23.88 10.45 -8.33
C TYR A 102 23.98 9.61 -9.60
N THR A 103 23.68 8.32 -9.46
CA THR A 103 23.55 7.38 -10.56
C THR A 103 22.13 6.82 -10.54
N GLU A 104 21.35 7.15 -11.56
CA GLU A 104 20.04 6.55 -11.76
C GLU A 104 20.19 5.06 -12.06
N ILE A 105 19.36 4.25 -11.40
CA ILE A 105 19.37 2.81 -11.54
C ILE A 105 18.24 2.41 -12.49
N GLY A 106 18.62 1.80 -13.62
CA GLY A 106 17.67 1.27 -14.60
C GLY A 106 16.86 0.07 -14.09
N GLY A 107 15.77 -0.24 -14.79
CA GLY A 107 15.04 -1.50 -14.60
C GLY A 107 15.82 -2.72 -15.12
N GLN A 108 15.43 -3.92 -14.68
CA GLN A 108 15.89 -5.18 -15.26
C GLN A 108 15.11 -5.40 -16.59
N GLY A 109 15.56 -4.78 -17.67
CA GLY A 109 14.94 -4.84 -19.02
C GLY A 109 13.90 -3.75 -19.32
N GLU A 110 13.41 -3.73 -20.57
CA GLU A 110 12.47 -2.70 -21.08
C GLU A 110 11.09 -2.73 -20.39
N HIS A 111 10.63 -3.91 -19.96
CA HIS A 111 9.28 -4.09 -19.40
C HIS A 111 9.15 -3.73 -17.91
N THR A 112 10.25 -3.46 -17.20
CA THR A 112 10.24 -3.11 -15.78
C THR A 112 10.63 -1.66 -15.50
N ASN A 113 11.00 -0.90 -16.55
CA ASN A 113 11.39 0.49 -16.38
C ASN A 113 10.18 1.41 -16.48
N ASP A 114 9.70 1.88 -15.34
CA ASP A 114 8.65 2.90 -15.28
C ASP A 114 9.28 4.30 -15.21
N PRO A 115 9.09 5.16 -16.24
CA PRO A 115 9.63 6.52 -16.21
C PRO A 115 8.99 7.41 -15.12
N ALA A 116 7.84 7.01 -14.56
CA ALA A 116 7.21 7.73 -13.46
C ALA A 116 7.86 7.43 -12.10
N MET A 117 8.73 6.42 -11.99
CA MET A 117 9.42 6.03 -10.76
C MET A 117 10.94 6.00 -10.96
N VAL A 118 11.62 7.02 -10.46
CA VAL A 118 13.07 7.15 -10.53
C VAL A 118 13.70 6.62 -9.25
N ILE A 119 14.79 5.88 -9.40
CA ILE A 119 15.58 5.34 -8.31
C ILE A 119 17.03 5.68 -8.59
N ALA A 120 17.72 6.29 -7.65
CA ALA A 120 19.12 6.68 -7.81
C ALA A 120 19.93 6.34 -6.56
N ARG A 121 21.15 5.86 -6.76
CA ARG A 121 22.18 5.89 -5.70
C ARG A 121 22.79 7.28 -5.72
N ALA A 122 22.77 7.96 -4.59
CA ALA A 122 23.30 9.31 -4.48
C ALA A 122 24.26 9.43 -3.30
N TYR A 123 25.08 10.49 -3.32
CA TYR A 123 25.96 10.83 -2.21
C TYR A 123 25.63 12.21 -1.65
N ILE A 124 25.69 12.30 -0.31
CA ILE A 124 25.64 13.56 0.42
C ILE A 124 26.99 13.78 1.10
N THR A 125 27.73 14.79 0.64
CA THR A 125 28.95 15.29 1.29
C THR A 125 28.60 16.03 2.57
N ARG A 126 29.22 15.60 3.66
CA ARG A 126 29.09 16.19 4.98
C ARG A 126 30.47 16.62 5.48
N HIS A 127 30.54 17.78 6.11
CA HIS A 127 31.77 18.22 6.77
C HIS A 127 31.66 17.95 8.27
N ARG A 128 32.59 17.15 8.80
CA ARG A 128 32.69 16.88 10.23
C ARG A 128 34.13 17.09 10.69
N LYS A 129 34.32 18.02 11.64
CA LYS A 129 35.64 18.36 12.21
C LYS A 129 36.70 18.68 11.14
N GLY A 130 36.32 19.37 10.07
CA GLY A 130 37.24 19.76 8.98
C GLY A 130 37.51 18.68 7.93
N ALA A 131 36.95 17.47 8.05
CA ALA A 131 37.02 16.43 7.02
C ALA A 131 35.68 16.29 6.27
N ALA A 132 35.75 16.06 4.96
CA ALA A 132 34.60 15.72 4.14
C ALA A 132 34.33 14.20 4.22
N TYR A 133 33.07 13.82 4.39
CA TYR A 133 32.59 12.45 4.36
C TYR A 133 31.42 12.34 3.39
N HIS A 134 31.51 11.42 2.44
CA HIS A 134 30.44 11.16 1.49
C HIS A 134 29.56 10.04 2.01
N GLN A 135 28.34 10.38 2.42
CA GLN A 135 27.36 9.41 2.87
C GLN A 135 26.56 8.89 1.68
N PRO A 136 26.56 7.58 1.39
CA PRO A 136 25.67 7.00 0.39
C PRO A 136 24.22 7.06 0.87
N VAL A 137 23.30 7.34 -0.05
CA VAL A 137 21.86 7.39 0.18
C VAL A 137 21.16 6.77 -1.02
N LEU A 138 20.14 5.95 -0.80
CA LEU A 138 19.24 5.54 -1.87
C LEU A 138 18.10 6.56 -1.98
N VAL A 139 17.94 7.14 -3.17
CA VAL A 139 16.83 8.05 -3.48
C VAL A 139 15.80 7.30 -4.32
N ILE A 140 14.54 7.35 -3.91
CA ILE A 140 13.41 6.76 -4.63
C ILE A 140 12.33 7.83 -4.75
N GLY A 141 11.72 8.01 -5.91
CA GLY A 141 10.57 8.88 -5.94
C GLY A 141 9.87 8.95 -7.27
N HIS A 142 8.76 9.65 -7.24
CA HIS A 142 7.94 9.88 -8.42
C HIS A 142 8.55 10.99 -9.26
N GLU A 143 8.63 10.77 -10.57
CA GLU A 143 9.17 11.73 -11.51
C GLU A 143 8.06 12.23 -12.44
N LYS A 144 7.77 13.52 -12.37
CA LYS A 144 6.73 14.18 -13.17
C LYS A 144 7.28 14.77 -14.47
N GLY A 145 8.54 15.18 -14.46
CA GLY A 145 9.13 16.07 -15.44
C GLY A 145 8.47 17.44 -15.46
N HIS A 146 8.76 18.21 -16.51
CA HIS A 146 8.17 19.52 -16.76
C HIS A 146 7.12 19.45 -17.88
N GLY A 147 6.11 18.59 -17.71
CA GLY A 147 5.04 18.36 -18.70
C GLY A 147 5.29 17.19 -19.65
N GLU A 148 6.13 16.23 -19.25
CA GLU A 148 6.47 15.05 -20.03
C GLU A 148 5.37 13.98 -19.93
N GLU A 149 4.53 13.83 -20.96
CA GLU A 149 3.38 12.91 -20.93
C GLU A 149 3.76 11.45 -20.64
N PHE A 150 4.91 11.00 -21.13
CA PHE A 150 5.37 9.61 -20.95
C PHE A 150 5.62 9.23 -19.48
N ARG A 151 5.70 10.23 -18.58
CA ARG A 151 5.84 10.03 -17.13
C ARG A 151 4.51 9.94 -16.37
N ASN A 152 3.38 10.05 -17.08
CA ASN A 152 2.03 9.95 -16.49
C ASN A 152 1.81 10.90 -15.30
N GLY A 153 2.45 12.07 -15.32
CA GLY A 153 2.40 13.04 -14.21
C GLY A 153 2.92 12.50 -12.87
N GLY A 154 3.84 11.52 -12.89
CA GLY A 154 4.35 10.86 -11.69
C GLY A 154 3.46 9.73 -11.16
N SER A 155 2.43 9.32 -11.90
CA SER A 155 1.59 8.17 -11.54
C SER A 155 2.33 6.87 -11.84
N ALA A 156 2.91 6.26 -10.82
CA ALA A 156 3.68 5.03 -10.97
C ALA A 156 2.78 3.82 -11.26
N LYS A 157 3.24 2.99 -12.20
CA LYS A 157 2.69 1.69 -12.57
C LYS A 157 3.17 0.62 -11.59
N PRO A 158 2.53 -0.56 -11.54
CA PRO A 158 2.89 -1.61 -10.58
C PRO A 158 4.38 -1.99 -10.65
N TRP A 159 4.96 -2.14 -11.84
CA TRP A 159 6.39 -2.49 -11.98
C TRP A 159 7.35 -1.40 -11.49
N GLY A 160 6.96 -0.12 -11.56
CA GLY A 160 7.70 0.97 -10.93
C GLY A 160 7.75 0.81 -9.41
N ASN A 161 6.61 0.52 -8.79
CA ASN A 161 6.55 0.22 -7.36
C ASN A 161 7.31 -1.06 -6.98
N ALA A 162 7.26 -2.09 -7.83
CA ALA A 162 8.05 -3.32 -7.61
C ALA A 162 9.56 -3.05 -7.66
N LYS A 163 10.01 -2.20 -8.59
CA LYS A 163 11.40 -1.72 -8.67
C LYS A 163 11.79 -0.98 -7.39
N ALA A 164 10.94 -0.07 -6.90
CA ALA A 164 11.16 0.64 -5.64
C ALA A 164 11.34 -0.33 -4.47
N LYS A 165 10.42 -1.29 -4.30
CA LYS A 165 10.52 -2.33 -3.27
C LYS A 165 11.82 -3.12 -3.33
N HIS A 166 12.22 -3.54 -4.54
CA HIS A 166 13.45 -4.30 -4.71
C HIS A 166 14.67 -3.51 -4.22
N TYR A 167 14.80 -2.24 -4.63
CA TYR A 167 15.94 -1.42 -4.23
C TYR A 167 15.89 -0.97 -2.78
N MET A 168 14.71 -0.86 -2.15
CA MET A 168 14.62 -0.68 -0.70
C MET A 168 15.29 -1.84 0.05
N GLY A 169 15.08 -3.09 -0.38
CA GLY A 169 15.77 -4.25 0.18
C GLY A 169 17.29 -4.27 -0.09
N VAL A 170 17.72 -3.71 -1.22
CA VAL A 170 19.16 -3.51 -1.50
C VAL A 170 19.74 -2.47 -0.54
N ALA A 171 19.07 -1.35 -0.32
CA ALA A 171 19.51 -0.33 0.64
C ALA A 171 19.59 -0.87 2.06
N GLU A 172 18.63 -1.70 2.47
CA GLU A 172 18.68 -2.40 3.75
C GLU A 172 19.91 -3.31 3.85
N THR A 173 20.19 -4.10 2.81
CA THR A 173 21.35 -5.01 2.78
C THR A 173 22.67 -4.24 2.88
N GLU A 174 22.75 -3.07 2.25
CA GLU A 174 23.94 -2.21 2.28
C GLU A 174 24.02 -1.32 3.53
N GLY A 175 22.95 -1.24 4.32
CA GLY A 175 22.89 -0.39 5.51
C GLY A 175 22.87 1.11 5.19
N ILE A 176 22.36 1.50 4.02
CA ILE A 176 22.29 2.90 3.59
C ILE A 176 20.88 3.48 3.83
N PRO A 177 20.76 4.75 4.24
CA PRO A 177 19.46 5.39 4.41
C PRO A 177 18.74 5.57 3.07
N ILE A 178 17.41 5.68 3.15
CA ILE A 178 16.52 5.86 2.01
C ILE A 178 15.82 7.21 2.13
N HIS A 179 15.92 8.03 1.08
CA HIS A 179 15.12 9.25 0.94
C HIS A 179 14.06 9.02 -0.13
N THR A 180 12.78 9.18 0.22
CA THR A 180 11.67 9.04 -0.71
C THR A 180 11.02 10.38 -1.03
N PHE A 181 10.70 10.61 -2.30
CA PHE A 181 10.02 11.83 -2.77
C PHE A 181 8.67 11.49 -3.40
N VAL A 182 7.62 11.96 -2.75
CA VAL A 182 6.22 11.65 -3.07
C VAL A 182 5.64 12.78 -3.92
N PHE A 183 5.68 12.59 -5.23
CA PHE A 183 5.30 13.55 -6.27
C PHE A 183 4.31 12.89 -7.23
N THR A 184 3.21 12.36 -6.68
CA THR A 184 2.23 11.57 -7.44
C THR A 184 0.78 12.01 -7.18
N PRO A 185 -0.05 12.15 -8.23
CA PRO A 185 -1.49 12.35 -8.05
C PRO A 185 -2.20 11.07 -7.61
N GLY A 186 -1.55 9.91 -7.71
CA GLY A 186 -2.08 8.60 -7.38
C GLY A 186 -1.37 7.47 -8.12
N GLY A 187 -1.69 6.22 -7.78
CA GLY A 187 -1.20 5.08 -8.55
C GLY A 187 -1.77 5.09 -9.97
N TYR A 188 -0.99 4.70 -10.97
CA TYR A 188 -1.51 4.59 -12.33
C TYR A 188 -2.68 3.58 -12.35
N PRO A 189 -3.84 3.95 -12.90
CA PRO A 189 -5.04 3.13 -12.84
C PRO A 189 -4.92 1.92 -13.78
N LEU A 190 -4.27 0.85 -13.28
CA LEU A 190 -4.09 -0.40 -13.98
C LEU A 190 -4.75 -1.54 -13.20
N GLU A 191 -5.77 -2.14 -13.80
CA GLU A 191 -6.55 -3.24 -13.22
C GLU A 191 -6.02 -4.64 -13.61
N GLU A 192 -5.10 -4.72 -14.58
CA GLU A 192 -4.51 -5.99 -15.03
C GLU A 192 -3.50 -6.56 -14.02
N TYR A 193 -3.37 -7.89 -13.97
CA TYR A 193 -2.46 -8.58 -13.06
C TYR A 193 -0.98 -8.38 -13.46
N PRO A 194 -0.07 -8.02 -12.52
CA PRO A 194 -0.29 -7.78 -11.10
C PRO A 194 -0.88 -6.38 -10.83
N GLY A 195 -2.02 -6.34 -10.14
CA GLY A 195 -2.77 -5.09 -9.95
C GLY A 195 -2.04 -4.07 -9.08
N ALA A 196 -2.31 -2.78 -9.31
CA ALA A 196 -1.68 -1.67 -8.59
C ALA A 196 -1.82 -1.78 -7.06
N ALA A 197 -3.02 -2.11 -6.56
CA ALA A 197 -3.28 -2.24 -5.13
C ALA A 197 -2.43 -3.33 -4.46
N GLN A 198 -2.25 -4.47 -5.12
CA GLN A 198 -1.46 -5.59 -4.62
C GLN A 198 0.00 -5.18 -4.46
N GLN A 199 0.56 -4.51 -5.46
CA GLN A 199 1.95 -4.08 -5.40
C GLN A 199 2.17 -2.97 -4.36
N ILE A 200 1.24 -2.03 -4.22
CA ILE A 200 1.27 -1.01 -3.15
C ILE A 200 1.32 -1.69 -1.78
N ALA A 201 0.45 -2.69 -1.55
CA ALA A 201 0.43 -3.43 -0.29
C ALA A 201 1.76 -4.15 0.01
N ARG A 202 2.38 -4.78 -1.01
CA ARG A 202 3.70 -5.40 -0.88
C ARG A 202 4.79 -4.40 -0.50
N ASN A 203 4.75 -3.20 -1.06
CA ASN A 203 5.71 -2.17 -0.73
C ASN A 203 5.56 -1.73 0.73
N ILE A 204 4.33 -1.41 1.16
CA ILE A 204 4.07 -1.00 2.55
C ILE A 204 4.52 -2.10 3.53
N TYR A 205 4.25 -3.37 3.22
CA TYR A 205 4.70 -4.50 4.04
C TYR A 205 6.23 -4.59 4.14
N GLU A 206 6.94 -4.40 3.02
CA GLU A 206 8.41 -4.38 3.02
C GLU A 206 8.94 -3.21 3.85
N MET A 207 8.41 -2.01 3.61
CA MET A 207 8.85 -0.77 4.28
C MET A 207 8.67 -0.86 5.79
N ALA A 208 7.61 -1.51 6.27
CA ALA A 208 7.38 -1.74 7.69
C ALA A 208 8.45 -2.62 8.35
N GLY A 209 9.17 -3.43 7.57
CA GLY A 209 10.24 -4.31 8.02
C GLY A 209 11.64 -3.71 7.95
N LEU A 210 11.82 -2.58 7.25
CA LEU A 210 13.14 -1.99 7.00
C LEU A 210 13.81 -1.53 8.30
N THR A 211 15.10 -1.82 8.41
CA THR A 211 15.94 -1.46 9.56
C THR A 211 16.82 -0.23 9.33
N VAL A 212 16.94 0.22 8.08
CA VAL A 212 17.65 1.45 7.70
C VAL A 212 16.75 2.67 7.84
N PRO A 213 17.31 3.88 8.09
CA PRO A 213 16.52 5.10 8.17
C PRO A 213 15.77 5.38 6.86
N VAL A 214 14.47 5.65 6.94
CA VAL A 214 13.64 6.06 5.80
C VAL A 214 13.06 7.45 6.06
N ILE A 215 13.32 8.40 5.16
CA ILE A 215 12.80 9.77 5.21
C ILE A 215 11.93 10.01 3.98
N ALA A 216 10.65 10.34 4.17
CA ALA A 216 9.74 10.66 3.07
C ALA A 216 9.48 12.16 2.98
N VAL A 217 9.47 12.73 1.78
CA VAL A 217 9.14 14.13 1.51
C VAL A 217 7.94 14.20 0.56
N PHE A 218 6.85 14.82 1.01
CA PHE A 218 5.61 14.98 0.24
C PHE A 218 5.55 16.32 -0.48
N SER A 219 5.32 16.27 -1.80
CA SER A 219 4.92 17.42 -2.63
C SER A 219 3.51 17.20 -3.17
N GLU A 220 3.29 16.09 -3.89
CA GLU A 220 1.97 15.61 -4.27
C GLU A 220 1.75 14.23 -3.67
N GLY A 221 0.90 14.14 -2.66
CA GLY A 221 0.59 12.93 -1.93
C GLY A 221 -0.77 12.35 -2.31
N GLY A 222 -0.85 11.70 -3.48
CA GLY A 222 -2.07 11.06 -3.95
C GLY A 222 -2.30 9.66 -3.39
N SER A 223 -3.16 9.54 -2.38
CA SER A 223 -3.78 8.28 -1.94
C SER A 223 -2.79 7.11 -1.74
N GLY A 224 -3.19 5.89 -2.10
CA GLY A 224 -2.34 4.70 -2.01
C GLY A 224 -1.11 4.73 -2.93
N GLY A 225 -1.11 5.53 -4.00
CA GLY A 225 0.07 5.71 -4.85
C GLY A 225 1.21 6.38 -4.11
N ALA A 226 0.87 7.40 -3.31
CA ALA A 226 1.82 8.04 -2.41
C ALA A 226 2.38 7.07 -1.36
N GLU A 227 1.49 6.36 -0.66
CA GLU A 227 1.88 5.41 0.41
C GLU A 227 2.74 4.24 -0.08
N ALA A 228 2.74 3.94 -1.37
CA ALA A 228 3.58 2.91 -1.98
C ALA A 228 5.08 3.10 -1.73
N ILE A 229 5.53 4.31 -1.42
CA ILE A 229 6.93 4.61 -1.09
C ILE A 229 7.08 5.54 0.13
N ALA A 230 6.03 5.75 0.92
CA ALA A 230 6.00 6.82 1.91
C ALA A 230 5.83 6.40 3.38
N LEU A 231 5.75 5.09 3.65
CA LEU A 231 5.89 4.58 5.01
C LEU A 231 7.34 4.77 5.50
N ALA A 232 7.55 5.76 6.36
CA ALA A 232 8.89 6.24 6.72
C ALA A 232 9.03 6.52 8.23
N ASP A 233 10.27 6.59 8.72
CA ASP A 233 10.59 6.98 10.10
C ASP A 233 10.34 8.47 10.36
N ARG A 234 10.53 9.30 9.32
CA ARG A 234 10.23 10.74 9.33
C ARG A 234 9.55 11.14 8.04
N ARG A 235 8.41 11.83 8.15
CA ARG A 235 7.58 12.29 7.02
C ARG A 235 7.55 13.80 6.94
N LEU A 236 8.30 14.40 6.04
CA LEU A 236 8.32 15.85 5.82
C LEU A 236 7.40 16.22 4.66
N MET A 237 6.91 17.45 4.62
CA MET A 237 6.05 17.91 3.53
C MET A 237 6.44 19.32 3.11
N LEU A 238 6.41 19.60 1.80
CA LEU A 238 6.62 20.96 1.32
C LEU A 238 5.41 21.83 1.66
N SER A 239 5.60 23.11 1.98
CA SER A 239 4.55 24.02 2.47
C SER A 239 3.37 24.19 1.51
N HIS A 240 3.61 24.16 0.20
CA HIS A 240 2.57 24.21 -0.83
C HIS A 240 2.18 22.81 -1.31
N GLY A 241 2.78 21.76 -0.77
CA GLY A 241 2.41 20.38 -1.06
C GLY A 241 1.03 20.02 -0.54
N TYR A 242 0.50 18.89 -1.00
CA TYR A 242 -0.71 18.30 -0.43
C TYR A 242 -0.56 16.80 -0.17
N TYR A 243 -1.34 16.27 0.77
CA TYR A 243 -1.45 14.84 1.02
C TYR A 243 -2.92 14.50 1.35
N SER A 244 -3.52 13.61 0.56
CA SER A 244 -4.95 13.31 0.61
C SER A 244 -5.27 11.88 0.18
N VAL A 245 -6.37 11.34 0.72
CA VAL A 245 -6.90 10.01 0.36
C VAL A 245 -7.52 9.95 -1.05
N ILE A 246 -7.96 11.10 -1.57
CA ILE A 246 -8.58 11.23 -2.89
C ILE A 246 -8.27 12.62 -3.47
N SER A 247 -8.24 12.75 -4.79
CA SER A 247 -8.12 14.07 -5.42
C SER A 247 -9.36 14.93 -5.15
N PRO A 248 -9.24 16.27 -5.09
CA PRO A 248 -10.40 17.16 -5.00
C PRO A 248 -11.42 16.92 -6.11
N GLU A 249 -10.96 16.66 -7.34
CA GLU A 249 -11.82 16.36 -8.48
C GLU A 249 -12.56 15.02 -8.30
N GLY A 250 -11.88 14.01 -7.75
CA GLY A 250 -12.48 12.70 -7.46
C GLY A 250 -13.54 12.79 -6.35
N ALA A 251 -13.26 13.56 -5.29
CA ALA A 251 -14.22 13.82 -4.24
C ALA A 251 -15.46 14.55 -4.78
N ALA A 252 -15.25 15.59 -5.60
CA ALA A 252 -16.33 16.36 -6.21
C ALA A 252 -17.18 15.52 -7.18
N ALA A 253 -16.56 14.60 -7.93
CA ALA A 253 -17.29 13.68 -8.79
C ALA A 253 -18.19 12.71 -8.00
N ILE A 254 -17.69 12.20 -6.86
CA ILE A 254 -18.47 11.32 -5.97
C ILE A 254 -19.63 12.10 -5.32
N GLU A 255 -19.34 13.29 -4.77
CA GLU A 255 -20.34 14.14 -4.12
C GLU A 255 -21.40 14.63 -5.11
N GLY A 256 -21.00 14.96 -6.34
CA GLY A 256 -21.87 15.37 -7.43
C GLY A 256 -22.62 14.22 -8.12
N HIS A 257 -22.42 12.97 -7.69
CA HIS A 257 -22.97 11.76 -8.33
C HIS A 257 -22.73 11.71 -9.84
N LEU A 258 -21.54 12.13 -10.27
CA LEU A 258 -21.18 12.25 -11.67
C LEU A 258 -20.74 10.90 -12.23
N GLY A 259 -21.14 10.63 -13.48
CA GLY A 259 -20.63 9.51 -14.26
C GLY A 259 -19.18 9.74 -14.70
N PRO A 260 -18.55 8.76 -15.38
CA PRO A 260 -17.14 8.80 -15.78
C PRO A 260 -16.73 10.06 -16.58
N ASP A 261 -17.64 10.58 -17.38
CA ASP A 261 -17.41 11.76 -18.24
C ASP A 261 -17.90 13.08 -17.62
N GLY A 262 -18.52 13.01 -16.43
CA GLY A 262 -19.09 14.16 -15.76
C GLY A 262 -18.01 15.02 -15.11
N ARG A 263 -17.99 16.32 -15.44
CA ARG A 263 -17.10 17.29 -14.79
C ARG A 263 -17.83 18.01 -13.67
N ALA A 264 -17.25 18.00 -12.49
CA ALA A 264 -17.78 18.75 -11.36
C ALA A 264 -17.65 20.27 -11.60
N PRO A 265 -18.64 21.07 -11.15
CA PRO A 265 -18.50 22.53 -11.14
C PRO A 265 -17.25 22.95 -10.36
N ALA A 266 -16.55 23.99 -10.81
CA ALA A 266 -15.31 24.46 -10.18
C ALA A 266 -15.51 24.77 -8.68
N GLU A 267 -16.64 25.39 -8.33
CA GLU A 267 -17.00 25.69 -6.94
C GLU A 267 -17.11 24.42 -6.07
N LEU A 268 -17.62 23.32 -6.62
CA LEU A 268 -17.70 22.05 -5.91
C LEU A 268 -16.30 21.47 -5.68
N VAL A 269 -15.42 21.53 -6.68
CA VAL A 269 -14.03 21.08 -6.56
C VAL A 269 -13.28 21.89 -5.49
N GLU A 270 -13.44 23.21 -5.47
CA GLU A 270 -12.81 24.06 -4.45
C GLU A 270 -13.34 23.73 -3.04
N ARG A 271 -14.66 23.58 -2.90
CA ARG A 271 -15.26 23.14 -1.62
C ARG A 271 -14.76 21.77 -1.17
N CYS A 272 -14.62 20.81 -2.08
CA CYS A 272 -14.07 19.50 -1.76
C CYS A 272 -12.59 19.59 -1.36
N ALA A 273 -11.79 20.43 -2.02
CA ALA A 273 -10.39 20.65 -1.63
C ALA A 273 -10.27 21.16 -0.19
N ASP A 274 -11.13 22.11 0.21
CA ASP A 274 -11.19 22.62 1.57
C ASP A 274 -11.60 21.53 2.58
N ASN A 275 -12.67 20.79 2.27
CA ASN A 275 -13.19 19.75 3.15
C ASN A 275 -12.22 18.57 3.34
N LEU A 276 -11.35 18.31 2.37
CA LEU A 276 -10.34 17.25 2.45
C LEU A 276 -9.22 17.56 3.44
N CYS A 277 -9.06 18.82 3.87
CA CYS A 277 -7.98 19.24 4.79
C CYS A 277 -6.60 18.71 4.32
N LEU A 278 -6.29 18.96 3.05
CA LEU A 278 -5.17 18.33 2.34
C LEU A 278 -3.83 19.06 2.49
N THR A 279 -3.80 20.22 3.14
CA THR A 279 -2.62 21.10 3.18
C THR A 279 -1.52 20.56 4.10
N ALA A 280 -0.30 21.10 3.99
CA ALA A 280 0.80 20.75 4.87
C ALA A 280 0.50 21.08 6.34
N GLU A 281 -0.18 22.20 6.58
CA GLU A 281 -0.59 22.64 7.91
C GLU A 281 -1.61 21.68 8.53
N ASP A 282 -2.61 21.25 7.75
CA ASP A 282 -3.61 20.28 8.18
C ASP A 282 -2.96 18.93 8.54
N ASN A 283 -2.13 18.41 7.62
CA ASN A 283 -1.44 17.13 7.80
C ASN A 283 -0.49 17.14 9.01
N LEU A 284 0.14 18.29 9.29
CA LEU A 284 0.94 18.47 10.51
C LEU A 284 0.05 18.46 11.76
N GLY A 285 -1.08 19.17 11.71
CA GLY A 285 -2.06 19.20 12.79
C GLY A 285 -2.65 17.83 13.12
N PHE A 286 -2.83 16.97 12.11
CA PHE A 286 -3.27 15.58 12.30
C PHE A 286 -2.16 14.64 12.77
N GLY A 287 -0.88 15.04 12.67
CA GLY A 287 0.27 14.19 12.97
C GLY A 287 0.54 13.12 11.91
N TYR A 288 0.04 13.31 10.67
CA TYR A 288 0.37 12.44 9.53
C TYR A 288 1.75 12.74 8.96
N ILE A 289 2.22 13.97 9.17
CA ILE A 289 3.58 14.39 8.89
C ILE A 289 4.24 14.91 10.16
N ASP A 290 5.55 15.01 10.06
CA ASP A 290 6.49 15.24 11.13
C ASP A 290 7.07 16.66 11.14
N GLY A 291 6.96 17.36 10.00
CA GLY A 291 7.48 18.71 9.79
C GLY A 291 7.19 19.24 8.40
N VAL A 292 7.21 20.57 8.26
CA VAL A 292 6.97 21.27 7.00
C VAL A 292 8.25 21.97 6.55
N ILE A 293 8.63 21.76 5.29
CA ILE A 293 9.74 22.43 4.62
C ILE A 293 9.17 23.62 3.86
N GLN A 294 9.59 24.82 4.23
CA GLN A 294 9.08 26.05 3.63
C GLN A 294 9.60 26.23 2.20
N GLU A 295 8.68 26.43 1.27
CA GLU A 295 8.97 26.77 -0.11
C GLU A 295 9.06 28.29 -0.30
N PRO A 296 9.67 28.75 -1.41
CA PRO A 296 9.55 30.13 -1.86
C PRO A 296 8.10 30.52 -2.17
N ILE A 297 7.88 31.83 -2.29
CA ILE A 297 6.59 32.42 -2.68
C ILE A 297 6.05 31.74 -3.93
N LEU A 298 4.80 31.29 -3.85
CA LEU A 298 4.07 30.56 -4.88
C LEU A 298 4.79 29.29 -5.35
N GLY A 299 5.52 28.61 -4.47
CA GLY A 299 6.10 27.29 -4.69
C GLY A 299 7.51 27.28 -5.30
N ALA A 300 8.19 26.15 -5.09
CA ALA A 300 9.56 25.98 -5.56
C ALA A 300 9.67 25.76 -7.09
N ARG A 301 10.70 26.35 -7.71
CA ARG A 301 11.03 26.25 -9.15
C ARG A 301 12.52 25.90 -9.30
N PRO A 302 12.97 25.37 -10.45
CA PRO A 302 14.36 24.89 -10.62
C PRO A 302 15.46 25.93 -10.34
N TYR A 303 15.17 27.22 -10.45
CA TYR A 303 16.12 28.29 -10.18
C TYR A 303 16.14 28.78 -8.72
N HIS A 304 15.33 28.20 -7.83
CA HIS A 304 15.31 28.55 -6.40
C HIS A 304 16.40 27.78 -5.63
N PHE A 305 17.67 28.07 -5.90
CA PHE A 305 18.83 27.37 -5.30
C PHE A 305 18.86 27.39 -3.76
N GLU A 306 18.38 28.47 -3.16
CA GLU A 306 18.26 28.60 -1.71
C GLU A 306 17.29 27.58 -1.10
N PHE A 307 16.20 27.26 -1.80
CA PHE A 307 15.28 26.21 -1.37
C PHE A 307 15.95 24.83 -1.37
N PHE A 308 16.70 24.48 -2.42
CA PHE A 308 17.42 23.20 -2.48
C PHE A 308 18.48 23.07 -1.39
N ARG A 309 19.18 24.17 -1.07
CA ARG A 309 20.12 24.22 0.06
C ARG A 309 19.42 23.90 1.38
N ASN A 310 18.26 24.48 1.63
CA ASN A 310 17.48 24.23 2.84
C ASN A 310 16.92 22.80 2.86
N LEU A 311 16.39 22.30 1.74
CA LEU A 311 15.93 20.92 1.59
C LEU A 311 17.03 19.91 1.91
N ARG A 312 18.26 20.13 1.43
CA ARG A 312 19.43 19.31 1.76
C ARG A 312 19.69 19.27 3.27
N GLN A 313 19.64 20.42 3.93
CA GLN A 313 19.87 20.52 5.38
C GLN A 313 18.78 19.79 6.18
N GLU A 314 17.51 19.95 5.80
CA GLU A 314 16.39 19.28 6.45
C GLU A 314 16.45 17.75 6.27
N LEU A 315 16.81 17.26 5.08
CA LEU A 315 17.03 15.83 4.86
C LEU A 315 18.15 15.29 5.74
N ILE A 316 19.32 15.96 5.77
CA ILE A 316 20.45 15.59 6.62
C ILE A 316 20.03 15.50 8.10
N ARG A 317 19.31 16.51 8.57
CA ARG A 317 18.82 16.59 9.95
C ARG A 317 17.85 15.45 10.25
N ALA A 318 16.87 15.22 9.37
CA ALA A 318 15.89 14.16 9.53
C ALA A 318 16.54 12.77 9.57
N THR A 319 17.51 12.50 8.68
CA THR A 319 18.29 11.25 8.73
C THR A 319 19.01 11.09 10.07
N ASP A 320 19.66 12.16 10.55
CA ASP A 320 20.43 12.13 11.79
C ASP A 320 19.53 11.88 13.02
N GLU A 321 18.36 12.53 13.07
CA GLU A 321 17.36 12.33 14.12
C GLU A 321 16.93 10.86 14.21
N VAL A 322 16.64 10.23 13.06
CA VAL A 322 16.25 8.81 13.00
C VAL A 322 17.39 7.89 13.43
N VAL A 323 18.61 8.13 12.93
CA VAL A 323 19.80 7.34 13.30
C VAL A 323 20.08 7.43 14.81
N LEU A 324 19.97 8.62 15.40
CA LEU A 324 20.19 8.84 16.83
C LEU A 324 19.12 8.17 17.69
N ARG A 325 17.84 8.22 17.28
CA ARG A 325 16.75 7.50 17.96
C ARG A 325 16.94 5.98 17.90
N ALA A 326 17.36 5.44 16.76
CA ALA A 326 17.59 4.01 16.59
C ALA A 326 18.75 3.49 17.46
N ARG A 327 19.81 4.29 17.64
CA ARG A 327 20.98 3.94 18.49
C ARG A 327 20.65 3.82 19.99
N GLY A 328 19.57 4.46 20.46
CA GLY A 328 19.11 4.33 21.85
C GLY A 328 18.42 3.00 22.20
N PHE A 329 17.98 2.23 21.20
CA PHE A 329 17.17 0.99 21.38
C PHE A 329 17.71 -0.24 20.62
N ALA A 330 18.84 -0.11 19.92
CA ALA A 330 19.48 -1.20 19.16
C ALA A 330 19.64 -2.54 19.93
N PRO A 331 20.04 -2.58 21.23
CA PRO A 331 20.18 -3.86 21.94
C PRO A 331 18.83 -4.52 22.30
N MET A 332 17.72 -3.77 22.39
CA MET A 332 16.39 -4.37 22.62
C MET A 332 15.84 -5.02 21.34
N ARG A 333 15.99 -4.37 20.18
CA ARG A 333 15.54 -4.92 18.88
C ARG A 333 16.29 -6.20 18.49
N ALA A 334 17.61 -6.25 18.69
CA ALA A 334 18.41 -7.46 18.44
C ALA A 334 18.04 -8.62 19.40
N SER A 335 17.63 -8.33 20.64
CA SER A 335 17.16 -9.35 21.59
C SER A 335 15.78 -9.90 21.24
N SER A 336 14.88 -9.06 20.73
CA SER A 336 13.56 -9.47 20.23
C SER A 336 13.68 -10.29 18.95
N LEU A 337 14.60 -9.91 18.04
CA LEU A 337 14.89 -10.68 16.82
C LEU A 337 15.68 -11.98 17.10
N ARG A 338 16.59 -12.01 18.09
CA ARG A 338 17.22 -13.27 18.54
C ARG A 338 16.22 -14.23 19.19
N ARG A 339 15.26 -13.72 19.97
CA ARG A 339 14.15 -14.54 20.50
C ARG A 339 13.23 -15.09 19.41
N LEU A 340 13.19 -14.47 18.23
CA LEU A 340 12.48 -14.98 17.06
C LEU A 340 13.32 -15.96 16.21
N ARG A 341 14.63 -16.04 16.43
CA ARG A 341 15.57 -16.84 15.63
C ARG A 341 15.84 -18.25 16.19
N ASP A 342 15.51 -18.50 17.46
CA ASP A 342 15.76 -19.79 18.13
C ASP A 342 14.55 -20.76 18.16
N ASN A 343 13.46 -20.47 17.45
CA ASN A 343 12.35 -21.41 17.32
C ASN A 343 12.57 -22.39 16.17
N TYR A 344 13.50 -23.33 16.35
CA TYR A 344 13.51 -24.55 15.56
C TYR A 344 12.40 -25.49 16.07
N GLN A 345 11.38 -25.75 15.25
CA GLN A 345 10.38 -26.78 15.54
C GLN A 345 10.87 -28.14 15.04
N TYR A 346 11.06 -29.08 15.95
CA TYR A 346 11.24 -30.51 15.64
C TYR A 346 9.89 -31.24 15.69
N VAL A 347 9.70 -32.20 14.79
CA VAL A 347 8.52 -33.06 14.76
C VAL A 347 8.76 -34.27 15.65
N LEU A 348 7.88 -34.46 16.64
CA LEU A 348 7.84 -35.66 17.48
C LEU A 348 6.46 -36.30 17.30
N ILE A 349 6.43 -37.49 16.70
CA ILE A 349 5.18 -38.25 16.53
C ILE A 349 4.94 -39.01 17.81
N VAL A 350 3.84 -38.70 18.49
CA VAL A 350 3.52 -39.31 19.78
C VAL A 350 2.13 -39.95 19.70
N ARG A 351 2.06 -41.25 20.03
CA ARG A 351 0.79 -41.98 20.16
C ARG A 351 0.29 -41.81 21.61
N SER A 352 -0.92 -41.31 21.81
CA SER A 352 -1.50 -41.06 23.15
C SER A 352 -2.87 -41.68 23.31
N THR A 353 -3.21 -42.11 24.54
CA THR A 353 -4.59 -42.43 24.94
C THR A 353 -5.45 -41.16 25.03
N ALA A 354 -6.78 -41.31 25.13
CA ALA A 354 -7.74 -40.20 25.26
C ALA A 354 -7.58 -39.40 26.57
N ASP A 355 -6.87 -39.99 27.51
CA ASP A 355 -6.53 -39.54 28.86
C ASP A 355 -5.10 -38.95 28.93
N GLY A 356 -4.40 -38.86 27.79
CA GLY A 356 -3.16 -38.10 27.65
C GLY A 356 -1.86 -38.88 27.90
N GLN A 357 -1.93 -40.21 28.07
CA GLN A 357 -0.74 -41.04 28.33
C GLN A 357 -0.03 -41.43 27.02
N ILE A 358 1.27 -41.16 26.95
CA ILE A 358 2.13 -41.43 25.78
C ILE A 358 2.52 -42.91 25.72
N ILE A 359 2.22 -43.57 24.60
CA ILE A 359 2.39 -45.03 24.39
C ILE A 359 3.58 -45.34 23.46
N ALA A 360 3.98 -44.43 22.57
CA ALA A 360 5.19 -44.55 21.73
C ALA A 360 5.60 -43.19 21.13
N SER A 361 6.90 -42.99 20.89
CA SER A 361 7.48 -41.79 20.24
C SER A 361 8.50 -42.12 19.14
N SER A 362 8.51 -41.36 18.04
CA SER A 362 9.58 -41.42 17.01
C SER A 362 10.81 -40.58 17.41
N GLU A 363 12.00 -40.90 16.86
CA GLU A 363 13.21 -40.07 17.05
C GLU A 363 13.07 -38.68 16.38
N PRO A 364 13.66 -37.62 16.96
CA PRO A 364 13.53 -36.26 16.47
C PRO A 364 14.35 -36.03 15.19
N VAL A 365 13.71 -35.52 14.14
CA VAL A 365 14.39 -35.15 12.88
C VAL A 365 14.55 -33.63 12.81
N SER A 366 15.80 -33.16 12.67
CA SER A 366 16.16 -31.76 12.42
C SER A 366 16.11 -31.42 10.92
N LEU A 367 15.47 -30.32 10.54
CA LEU A 367 15.40 -29.84 9.15
C LEU A 367 16.00 -28.42 9.06
N ILE A 368 17.22 -28.32 8.51
CA ILE A 368 17.66 -27.35 7.47
C ILE A 368 19.12 -27.69 7.12
N ARG A 369 19.37 -27.99 5.84
CA ARG A 369 20.63 -27.65 5.17
C ARG A 369 20.28 -26.90 3.89
N GLN A 370 20.99 -25.81 3.68
CA GLN A 370 20.83 -24.85 2.59
C GLN A 370 21.27 -25.48 1.27
N THR A 371 20.32 -25.79 0.38
CA THR A 371 20.34 -25.72 -1.10
C THR A 371 19.13 -26.47 -1.65
N ASP A 372 18.38 -25.81 -2.54
CA ASP A 372 17.44 -26.34 -3.54
C ASP A 372 16.60 -27.58 -3.17
N ASP A 373 15.37 -27.33 -2.68
CA ASP A 373 14.11 -28.06 -2.96
C ASP A 373 13.10 -27.83 -1.83
N THR A 374 12.00 -27.13 -2.14
CA THR A 374 10.95 -26.77 -1.18
C THR A 374 10.01 -27.95 -0.91
N LEU A 375 10.06 -28.51 0.30
CA LEU A 375 9.11 -29.53 0.79
C LEU A 375 7.86 -28.86 1.38
N ILE A 376 6.70 -29.10 0.76
CA ILE A 376 5.39 -28.52 1.11
C ILE A 376 4.62 -29.48 2.05
N THR A 377 4.15 -29.02 3.20
CA THR A 377 3.24 -29.78 4.08
C THR A 377 1.78 -29.66 3.63
N ARG A 378 1.07 -30.79 3.62
CA ARG A 378 -0.34 -30.90 3.21
C ARG A 378 -1.29 -30.56 4.38
N PRO A 379 -2.44 -29.89 4.16
CA PRO A 379 -3.56 -29.97 5.08
C PRO A 379 -4.17 -31.38 5.01
N SER A 380 -4.31 -32.06 6.15
CA SER A 380 -4.93 -33.39 6.24
C SER A 380 -6.13 -33.37 7.18
N ILE A 381 -7.26 -33.93 6.72
CA ILE A 381 -8.41 -34.21 7.58
C ILE A 381 -8.35 -35.70 7.93
N THR A 382 -8.30 -36.02 9.21
CA THR A 382 -8.27 -37.41 9.69
C THR A 382 -9.55 -37.69 10.47
N VAL A 383 -10.50 -38.37 9.83
CA VAL A 383 -11.62 -39.00 10.53
C VAL A 383 -11.06 -40.25 11.19
N THR A 384 -11.09 -40.30 12.52
CA THR A 384 -10.58 -41.47 13.27
C THR A 384 -11.73 -42.41 13.54
N THR A 385 -11.82 -43.50 12.76
CA THR A 385 -12.64 -44.67 13.09
C THR A 385 -11.73 -45.75 13.67
N ASN A 386 -12.27 -46.58 14.55
CA ASN A 386 -11.52 -47.72 15.09
C ASN A 386 -11.55 -48.96 14.17
N ASN A 387 -11.85 -48.81 12.88
CA ASN A 387 -11.67 -49.85 11.86
C ASN A 387 -11.60 -49.24 10.46
N ASP A 388 -10.74 -49.82 9.63
CA ASP A 388 -10.33 -49.41 8.28
C ASP A 388 -11.47 -48.96 7.37
N THR A 389 -11.43 -47.69 6.89
CA THR A 389 -11.64 -47.27 5.49
C THR A 389 -11.67 -45.73 5.34
N ILE A 390 -11.16 -45.25 4.21
CA ILE A 390 -11.19 -43.86 3.74
C ILE A 390 -12.52 -43.67 2.99
N GLY A 391 -13.41 -42.82 3.49
CA GLY A 391 -14.66 -42.45 2.81
C GLY A 391 -15.80 -42.24 3.82
N GLY A 392 -16.45 -41.08 3.77
CA GLY A 392 -17.70 -40.83 4.51
C GLY A 392 -17.60 -39.98 5.77
N PHE A 393 -18.42 -38.92 5.83
CA PHE A 393 -18.76 -38.21 7.07
C PHE A 393 -19.91 -38.94 7.78
N GLY A 394 -19.69 -39.47 8.99
CA GLY A 394 -20.71 -40.16 9.78
C GLY A 394 -20.40 -40.16 11.28
N PHE A 395 -21.45 -40.04 12.12
CA PHE A 395 -21.38 -40.34 13.55
C PHE A 395 -21.92 -41.76 13.74
N TYR A 396 -21.03 -42.73 13.96
CA TYR A 396 -21.43 -44.12 14.16
C TYR A 396 -21.96 -44.35 15.59
N ASP A 397 -22.55 -45.51 15.85
CA ASP A 397 -23.13 -45.85 17.15
C ASP A 397 -22.12 -46.25 18.23
N VAL A 398 -22.53 -46.09 19.48
CA VAL A 398 -21.72 -46.33 20.69
C VAL A 398 -21.29 -47.79 20.78
N ASN A 399 -19.98 -48.04 20.97
CA ASN A 399 -19.52 -49.38 21.35
C ASN A 399 -19.99 -49.68 22.80
N PRO A 400 -20.90 -50.64 23.02
CA PRO A 400 -21.52 -50.88 24.32
C PRO A 400 -20.55 -51.40 25.40
N THR A 401 -19.31 -51.76 25.04
CA THR A 401 -18.32 -52.27 26.00
C THR A 401 -17.31 -51.24 26.49
N THR A 402 -17.14 -50.10 25.82
CA THR A 402 -16.02 -49.17 26.12
C THR A 402 -16.45 -47.77 26.58
N ASN A 403 -17.75 -47.44 26.53
CA ASN A 403 -18.30 -46.13 26.92
C ASN A 403 -17.63 -44.92 26.22
N LYS A 404 -16.98 -45.14 25.07
CA LYS A 404 -16.29 -44.09 24.30
C LYS A 404 -17.24 -43.48 23.27
N ARG A 405 -17.32 -42.15 23.26
CA ARG A 405 -18.15 -41.36 22.33
C ARG A 405 -17.46 -41.24 20.97
N ASN A 406 -18.23 -41.42 19.88
CA ASN A 406 -17.75 -41.16 18.53
C ASN A 406 -17.68 -39.65 18.30
N ALA A 407 -16.51 -39.17 17.89
CA ALA A 407 -16.26 -37.75 17.67
C ALA A 407 -15.62 -37.54 16.29
N CYS A 408 -16.11 -36.54 15.56
CA CYS A 408 -15.48 -36.05 14.35
C CYS A 408 -14.35 -35.08 14.74
N ILE A 409 -13.11 -35.39 14.35
CA ILE A 409 -11.97 -34.50 14.58
C ILE A 409 -11.57 -33.89 13.23
N ILE A 410 -11.75 -32.59 13.10
CA ILE A 410 -11.31 -31.81 11.95
C ILE A 410 -9.96 -31.21 12.31
N LYS A 411 -8.89 -31.58 11.60
CA LYS A 411 -7.56 -30.99 11.77
C LYS A 411 -7.17 -30.21 10.52
N TRP A 412 -6.38 -29.15 10.71
CA TRP A 412 -5.80 -28.38 9.61
C TRP A 412 -4.44 -27.84 10.03
N ASN A 413 -3.48 -27.77 9.11
CA ASN A 413 -2.17 -27.17 9.40
C ASN A 413 -2.18 -25.68 9.04
N LEU A 414 -1.56 -24.86 9.89
CA LEU A 414 -1.30 -23.46 9.59
C LEU A 414 -0.06 -23.35 8.71
N LEU A 415 -0.13 -22.54 7.67
CA LEU A 415 1.05 -22.09 6.93
C LEU A 415 1.60 -20.86 7.67
N ASP A 416 2.90 -20.85 8.00
CA ASP A 416 3.54 -19.78 8.81
C ASP A 416 3.38 -18.35 8.23
N LYS A 417 2.94 -18.21 6.97
CA LYS A 417 2.73 -16.92 6.31
C LYS A 417 1.26 -16.60 5.98
N ALA A 418 0.36 -17.58 6.00
CA ALA A 418 -1.03 -17.36 5.68
C ALA A 418 -1.83 -16.84 6.87
N ARG A 419 -2.27 -15.57 6.79
CA ARG A 419 -3.36 -15.07 7.63
C ARG A 419 -4.65 -15.79 7.25
N LEU A 420 -4.98 -16.85 7.99
CA LEU A 420 -6.26 -17.56 7.87
C LEU A 420 -7.35 -16.80 8.62
N TYR A 421 -8.46 -16.53 7.91
CA TYR A 421 -9.72 -16.17 8.55
C TYR A 421 -10.38 -17.46 9.12
N GLN A 422 -11.23 -17.30 10.15
CA GLN A 422 -11.86 -18.42 10.88
C GLN A 422 -12.39 -19.52 9.92
N PRO A 423 -11.85 -20.76 9.98
CA PRO A 423 -12.33 -21.83 9.12
C PRO A 423 -13.77 -22.20 9.47
N PHE A 424 -14.52 -22.73 8.51
CA PHE A 424 -15.91 -23.15 8.73
C PHE A 424 -16.24 -24.40 7.92
N VAL A 425 -17.27 -25.11 8.35
CA VAL A 425 -17.77 -26.32 7.70
C VAL A 425 -19.16 -26.06 7.17
N ARG A 426 -19.39 -26.31 5.88
CA ARG A 426 -20.68 -26.15 5.22
C ARG A 426 -21.37 -27.50 5.08
N PHE A 427 -22.59 -27.58 5.60
CA PHE A 427 -23.43 -28.77 5.53
C PHE A 427 -24.55 -28.54 4.53
N TYR A 428 -24.71 -29.43 3.55
CA TYR A 428 -25.82 -29.39 2.61
C TYR A 428 -26.89 -30.40 2.98
N TYR A 429 -28.14 -29.95 3.00
CA TYR A 429 -29.30 -30.76 3.33
C TYR A 429 -30.45 -30.52 2.35
N GLN A 430 -31.36 -31.48 2.24
CA GLN A 430 -32.54 -31.36 1.38
C GLN A 430 -33.79 -31.05 2.20
N GLU A 431 -34.54 -30.03 1.78
CA GLU A 431 -35.79 -29.59 2.40
C GLU A 431 -36.80 -29.32 1.28
N GLU A 432 -37.92 -30.06 1.29
CA GLU A 432 -38.99 -29.95 0.28
C GLU A 432 -38.50 -30.04 -1.18
N GLY A 433 -37.50 -30.89 -1.44
CA GLY A 433 -36.91 -31.05 -2.77
C GLY A 433 -35.80 -30.05 -3.12
N VAL A 434 -35.58 -29.02 -2.29
CA VAL A 434 -34.56 -27.98 -2.50
C VAL A 434 -33.31 -28.29 -1.67
N THR A 435 -32.13 -28.14 -2.28
CA THR A 435 -30.85 -28.25 -1.57
C THR A 435 -30.54 -26.93 -0.88
N ARG A 436 -30.40 -26.96 0.44
CA ARG A 436 -30.01 -25.83 1.29
C ARG A 436 -28.69 -26.12 1.99
N TYR A 437 -28.05 -25.10 2.56
CA TYR A 437 -26.82 -25.28 3.33
C TYR A 437 -26.80 -24.47 4.62
N VAL A 438 -25.95 -24.89 5.57
CA VAL A 438 -25.67 -24.18 6.81
C VAL A 438 -24.18 -24.24 7.15
N ASP A 439 -23.61 -23.10 7.52
CA ASP A 439 -22.18 -22.95 7.82
C ASP A 439 -21.96 -22.99 9.32
N LEU A 440 -21.14 -23.90 9.83
CA LEU A 440 -20.72 -23.97 11.23
C LEU A 440 -19.27 -23.46 11.35
N LEU A 441 -19.06 -22.42 12.15
CA LEU A 441 -17.74 -21.80 12.34
C LEU A 441 -16.90 -22.69 13.26
N CYS A 442 -15.67 -23.01 12.86
CA CYS A 442 -14.71 -23.69 13.73
C CYS A 442 -14.14 -22.69 14.74
N PRO A 443 -14.03 -23.00 16.05
CA PRO A 443 -13.45 -22.07 17.02
C PRO A 443 -12.00 -21.69 16.69
N THR A 444 -11.70 -20.39 16.78
CA THR A 444 -10.37 -19.78 16.64
C THR A 444 -9.54 -19.97 17.91
N SER A 445 -9.25 -21.21 18.29
CA SER A 445 -8.29 -21.48 19.36
C SER A 445 -6.92 -21.81 18.79
N ARG A 446 -5.86 -21.66 19.59
CA ARG A 446 -4.45 -21.96 19.23
C ARG A 446 -4.19 -23.43 18.83
N THR A 447 -5.22 -24.28 18.82
CA THR A 447 -5.12 -25.67 18.38
C THR A 447 -5.64 -25.81 16.96
N ASN A 448 -4.81 -26.40 16.11
CA ASN A 448 -5.03 -26.74 14.70
C ASN A 448 -6.09 -27.86 14.49
N SER A 449 -7.10 -27.92 15.36
CA SER A 449 -8.11 -28.97 15.37
C SER A 449 -9.39 -28.59 16.12
N VAL A 450 -10.52 -29.11 15.67
CA VAL A 450 -11.82 -29.04 16.35
C VAL A 450 -12.42 -30.44 16.45
N THR A 451 -12.95 -30.75 17.63
CA THR A 451 -13.60 -32.02 17.92
C THR A 451 -15.10 -31.80 18.11
N TYR A 452 -15.90 -32.33 17.20
CA TYR A 452 -17.36 -32.34 17.31
C TYR A 452 -17.84 -33.71 17.77
N THR A 453 -18.54 -33.78 18.90
CA THR A 453 -19.36 -34.93 19.29
C THR A 453 -20.72 -34.85 18.58
N ARG A 454 -21.43 -35.97 18.44
CA ARG A 454 -22.77 -36.00 17.83
C ARG A 454 -23.72 -34.97 18.48
N ASP A 455 -23.76 -34.94 19.81
CA ASP A 455 -24.70 -34.10 20.56
C ASP A 455 -24.40 -32.60 20.40
N ASN A 456 -23.14 -32.20 20.60
CA ASN A 456 -22.70 -30.80 20.45
C ASN A 456 -22.91 -30.31 19.01
N PHE A 457 -22.65 -31.18 18.04
CA PHE A 457 -22.87 -30.88 16.63
C PHE A 457 -24.35 -30.63 16.32
N LEU A 458 -25.25 -31.49 16.79
CA LEU A 458 -26.68 -31.36 16.57
C LEU A 458 -27.26 -30.14 17.30
N GLU A 459 -26.73 -29.81 18.48
CA GLU A 459 -27.11 -28.62 19.25
C GLU A 459 -26.69 -27.32 18.54
N ASP A 460 -25.44 -27.23 18.07
CA ASP A 460 -24.96 -26.09 17.29
C ASP A 460 -25.75 -25.92 15.98
N LEU A 461 -26.10 -27.03 15.34
CA LEU A 461 -26.91 -27.04 14.13
C LEU A 461 -28.35 -26.55 14.39
N LYS A 462 -29.00 -27.01 15.48
CA LYS A 462 -30.34 -26.55 15.91
C LYS A 462 -30.33 -25.06 16.23
N ASN A 463 -29.33 -24.62 17.00
CA ASN A 463 -29.15 -23.21 17.37
C ASN A 463 -29.02 -22.33 16.13
N LYS A 464 -28.24 -22.78 15.13
CA LYS A 464 -28.00 -21.98 13.93
C LYS A 464 -29.17 -21.97 12.94
N LEU A 465 -29.97 -23.03 12.94
CA LEU A 465 -31.20 -23.12 12.14
C LEU A 465 -32.42 -22.50 12.83
N GLN A 466 -32.30 -22.07 14.11
CA GLN A 466 -33.39 -21.60 14.94
C GLN A 466 -34.59 -22.58 14.96
N ALA A 467 -34.31 -23.88 15.12
CA ALA A 467 -35.33 -24.93 15.06
C ALA A 467 -35.26 -25.88 16.26
N ASP A 468 -36.41 -26.10 16.92
CA ASP A 468 -36.54 -26.99 18.09
C ASP A 468 -36.32 -28.48 17.71
N THR A 469 -36.70 -28.85 16.50
CA THR A 469 -36.50 -30.18 15.93
C THR A 469 -35.82 -30.06 14.57
N LEU A 470 -34.72 -30.79 14.37
CA LEU A 470 -34.08 -30.90 13.06
C LEU A 470 -35.07 -31.59 12.11
N PRO A 471 -35.46 -30.98 10.98
CA PRO A 471 -36.38 -31.62 10.05
C PRO A 471 -35.77 -32.93 9.54
N LYS A 472 -36.60 -33.90 9.11
CA LYS A 472 -36.13 -35.16 8.46
C LYS A 472 -35.33 -34.80 7.21
N ARG A 473 -34.06 -34.51 7.39
CA ARG A 473 -33.16 -33.88 6.42
C ARG A 473 -32.06 -34.86 6.08
N TYR A 474 -31.99 -35.21 4.81
CA TYR A 474 -30.88 -35.98 4.27
C TYR A 474 -29.67 -35.05 4.15
N LEU A 475 -28.66 -35.24 5.00
CA LEU A 475 -27.33 -34.66 4.78
C LEU A 475 -26.75 -35.28 3.51
N LYS A 476 -26.51 -34.46 2.49
CA LYS A 476 -25.99 -34.91 1.19
C LYS A 476 -24.49 -34.70 1.03
N ARG A 477 -23.95 -33.64 1.64
CA ARG A 477 -22.59 -33.18 1.39
C ARG A 477 -22.07 -32.38 2.57
N VAL A 478 -20.78 -32.56 2.86
CA VAL A 478 -20.03 -31.75 3.81
C VAL A 478 -18.79 -31.22 3.13
N ASP A 479 -18.63 -29.90 3.16
CA ASP A 479 -17.48 -29.20 2.58
C ASP A 479 -16.76 -28.43 3.70
N LEU A 480 -15.46 -28.66 3.88
CA LEU A 480 -14.63 -27.86 4.79
C LEU A 480 -14.05 -26.67 4.03
N TYR A 481 -14.32 -25.45 4.52
CA TYR A 481 -13.85 -24.21 3.92
C TYR A 481 -12.66 -23.62 4.70
N LEU A 482 -11.55 -23.41 4.00
CA LEU A 482 -10.40 -22.63 4.45
C LEU A 482 -10.41 -21.29 3.72
N THR A 483 -10.24 -20.20 4.46
CA THR A 483 -10.30 -18.85 3.91
C THR A 483 -8.94 -18.17 3.99
N CYS A 484 -8.32 -17.94 2.83
CA CYS A 484 -6.96 -17.41 2.72
C CYS A 484 -6.89 -16.18 1.81
N CYS A 485 -5.78 -15.43 1.93
CA CYS A 485 -5.48 -14.29 1.08
C CYS A 485 -4.99 -14.77 -0.31
N SER A 486 -5.38 -14.05 -1.36
CA SER A 486 -5.34 -14.48 -2.77
C SER A 486 -3.93 -14.70 -3.34
N GLU A 487 -2.93 -14.06 -2.75
CA GLU A 487 -1.57 -13.95 -3.29
C GLU A 487 -0.68 -15.15 -2.97
N GLU A 488 -0.81 -15.70 -1.77
CA GLU A 488 -0.13 -16.94 -1.36
C GLU A 488 -0.82 -18.18 -1.96
N LEU A 489 -2.09 -18.02 -2.32
CA LEU A 489 -2.91 -19.07 -2.90
C LEU A 489 -2.52 -19.41 -4.35
N ASN A 490 -2.11 -18.42 -5.14
CA ASN A 490 -1.70 -18.65 -6.53
C ASN A 490 -0.41 -19.49 -6.61
N VAL A 491 0.54 -19.26 -5.70
CA VAL A 491 1.75 -20.10 -5.58
C VAL A 491 1.35 -21.52 -5.17
N TYR A 492 0.46 -21.66 -4.19
CA TYR A 492 -0.06 -22.96 -3.75
C TYR A 492 -0.80 -23.73 -4.86
N LEU A 493 -1.71 -23.09 -5.59
CA LEU A 493 -2.54 -23.70 -6.65
C LEU A 493 -1.73 -24.05 -7.91
N SER A 494 -0.73 -23.23 -8.27
CA SER A 494 0.17 -23.52 -9.41
C SER A 494 0.99 -24.80 -9.19
N THR A 495 1.27 -25.16 -7.93
CA THR A 495 2.07 -26.33 -7.57
C THR A 495 1.20 -27.53 -7.15
N ALA A 496 0.03 -27.29 -6.56
CA ALA A 496 -0.87 -28.34 -6.05
C ALA A 496 -1.90 -28.87 -7.06
N SER A 497 -2.20 -28.12 -8.14
CA SER A 497 -3.16 -28.56 -9.19
C SER A 497 -2.75 -29.86 -9.89
N GLN A 498 -1.48 -30.29 -9.76
CA GLN A 498 -0.99 -31.58 -10.24
C GLN A 498 -1.24 -32.78 -9.28
N MET A 499 -1.73 -32.56 -8.05
CA MET A 499 -1.86 -33.62 -7.03
C MET A 499 -3.21 -33.61 -6.28
N GLY A 500 -4.31 -33.57 -7.05
CA GLY A 500 -5.72 -33.82 -6.68
C GLY A 500 -6.10 -33.87 -5.19
N GLY A 501 -6.87 -32.88 -4.72
CA GLY A 501 -7.49 -32.98 -3.38
C GLY A 501 -8.14 -31.73 -2.78
N LEU A 502 -8.15 -30.58 -3.48
CA LEU A 502 -8.80 -29.33 -3.05
C LEU A 502 -9.46 -28.66 -4.26
N ASP A 503 -10.73 -28.29 -4.10
CA ASP A 503 -11.50 -27.55 -5.11
C ASP A 503 -11.61 -26.06 -4.70
N GLN A 504 -11.67 -25.18 -5.69
CA GLN A 504 -11.87 -23.74 -5.50
C GLN A 504 -13.35 -23.40 -5.74
N ASP A 505 -14.00 -22.69 -4.82
CA ASP A 505 -15.45 -22.43 -4.92
C ASP A 505 -15.80 -21.38 -5.99
N HIS A 506 -14.86 -20.48 -6.29
CA HIS A 506 -14.96 -19.48 -7.35
C HIS A 506 -13.61 -19.29 -8.04
N GLU A 507 -13.58 -19.13 -9.37
CA GLU A 507 -12.38 -18.62 -10.06
C GLU A 507 -11.92 -17.32 -9.40
N VAL A 508 -10.63 -17.02 -9.50
CA VAL A 508 -10.08 -15.73 -9.06
C VAL A 508 -10.74 -14.65 -9.93
N TYR A 509 -11.86 -14.10 -9.46
CA TYR A 509 -12.60 -13.06 -10.17
C TYR A 509 -11.76 -11.77 -10.16
N ASN A 510 -11.23 -11.43 -11.33
CA ASN A 510 -10.47 -10.20 -11.58
C ASN A 510 -11.34 -8.96 -11.87
N ASN A 511 -12.67 -9.03 -11.82
CA ASN A 511 -13.51 -7.88 -12.17
C ASN A 511 -14.38 -7.42 -11.00
N ILE A 512 -14.10 -6.20 -10.51
CA ILE A 512 -15.09 -5.37 -9.82
C ILE A 512 -15.35 -4.19 -10.74
N THR A 513 -16.42 -4.26 -11.53
CA THR A 513 -17.01 -3.09 -12.16
C THR A 513 -17.69 -2.24 -11.09
N GLY A 514 -17.24 -1.00 -10.91
CA GLY A 514 -17.92 0.03 -10.12
C GLY A 514 -17.41 0.18 -8.68
N GLY A 515 -16.36 1.00 -8.52
CA GLY A 515 -16.21 2.03 -7.48
C GLY A 515 -16.39 1.69 -6.00
N VAL A 516 -15.32 1.98 -5.24
CA VAL A 516 -15.24 2.21 -3.78
C VAL A 516 -15.11 0.94 -2.91
N GLY A 517 -13.88 0.69 -2.44
CA GLY A 517 -13.60 -0.30 -1.41
C GLY A 517 -12.11 -0.36 -1.01
N ILE A 518 -11.80 0.28 0.12
CA ILE A 518 -10.56 0.17 0.91
C ILE A 518 -10.20 -1.31 1.16
N PHE A 519 -8.90 -1.62 1.17
CA PHE A 519 -8.27 -2.88 1.59
C PHE A 519 -9.23 -3.98 2.10
N ALA A 520 -9.63 -4.86 1.20
CA ALA A 520 -10.04 -6.21 1.59
C ALA A 520 -9.29 -7.17 0.70
N SER A 521 -8.32 -7.92 1.26
CA SER A 521 -7.90 -9.18 0.67
C SER A 521 -9.18 -10.00 0.45
N ARG A 522 -9.67 -10.10 -0.79
CA ARG A 522 -10.90 -10.86 -1.01
C ARG A 522 -10.59 -12.31 -0.66
N ARG A 523 -11.36 -12.79 0.32
CA ARG A 523 -11.32 -14.12 0.92
C ARG A 523 -11.49 -15.14 -0.19
N THR A 524 -10.46 -15.92 -0.49
CA THR A 524 -10.61 -17.07 -1.38
C THR A 524 -10.89 -18.30 -0.54
N HIS A 525 -11.94 -19.02 -0.93
CA HIS A 525 -12.40 -20.23 -0.28
C HIS A 525 -11.81 -21.46 -0.97
N LEU A 526 -10.90 -22.14 -0.28
CA LEU A 526 -10.53 -23.51 -0.63
C LEU A 526 -11.46 -24.47 0.09
N TYR A 527 -11.96 -25.47 -0.60
CA TYR A 527 -12.70 -26.53 0.06
C TYR A 527 -12.24 -27.92 -0.29
N LYS A 528 -12.34 -28.82 0.69
CA LYS A 528 -12.21 -30.26 0.48
C LYS A 528 -13.60 -30.88 0.56
N ARG A 529 -14.03 -31.47 -0.56
CA ARG A 529 -15.31 -32.16 -0.66
C ARG A 529 -15.23 -33.54 -0.03
N MET A 530 -16.18 -33.87 0.85
CA MET A 530 -16.40 -35.24 1.30
C MET A 530 -17.76 -35.73 0.84
N PRO A 531 -17.83 -36.84 0.07
CA PRO A 531 -19.11 -37.49 -0.20
C PRO A 531 -19.69 -38.04 1.13
N SER A 532 -21.01 -37.94 1.29
CA SER A 532 -21.71 -38.65 2.37
C SER A 532 -21.82 -40.13 2.00
N ASP A 533 -21.23 -41.04 2.78
CA ASP A 533 -21.36 -42.48 2.51
C ASP A 533 -22.65 -43.10 3.04
N THR A 534 -23.56 -42.32 3.60
CA THR A 534 -24.86 -42.85 4.06
C THR A 534 -25.94 -41.80 3.90
N SER A 535 -27.02 -42.18 3.22
CA SER A 535 -28.31 -41.57 3.51
C SER A 535 -28.57 -41.76 5.00
N LEU A 536 -28.88 -40.68 5.71
CA LEU A 536 -29.62 -40.76 6.96
C LEU A 536 -31.01 -41.33 6.62
N ASN A 537 -31.07 -42.64 6.38
CA ASN A 537 -32.32 -43.35 6.19
C ASN A 537 -33.03 -43.34 7.54
N SER A 538 -34.26 -42.82 7.51
CA SER A 538 -35.12 -42.53 8.65
C SER A 538 -35.64 -43.76 9.41
N ASP A 539 -35.09 -44.95 9.18
CA ASP A 539 -35.78 -46.20 9.53
C ASP A 539 -35.01 -47.10 10.52
N ASN A 540 -33.77 -46.77 10.90
CA ASN A 540 -33.13 -47.41 12.05
C ASN A 540 -32.92 -46.38 13.14
N GLY A 541 -33.81 -46.45 14.14
CA GLY A 541 -33.95 -45.48 15.21
C GLY A 541 -32.65 -45.17 15.92
N LEU A 542 -32.30 -43.88 15.89
CA LEU A 542 -31.40 -43.24 16.83
C LEU A 542 -32.01 -41.89 17.22
N LEU A 543 -33.06 -41.97 18.04
CA LEU A 543 -33.21 -41.03 19.14
C LEU A 543 -32.04 -41.21 20.11
#